data_AF-X1FM97-F1
#
_entry.id   AF-X1FM97-F1
#
_cell.length_a   1.000
_cell.length_b   1.000
_cell.length_c   1.000
_cell.angle_alpha   90.00
_cell.angle_beta   90.00
_cell.angle_gamma   90.00
#
_symmetry.space_group_name_H-M   'P 1'
#
loop_
_entity.id
_entity.type
_entity.pdbx_description
1 polymer ?
#
loop_
_entity_poly.entity_id
_entity_poly.type
_entity_poly.pdbx_seq_one_letter_code
_entity_poly.pdbx_strand_id
1 'polypeptide(L)'
;FLNADITHQSPREIIRMGVSLVPEGRQLFAPLTVMENLTLGAYQRYRREEKSKIKSDLDTIFERFPVLKERRSQVAGTLSGGE
;
A
#
# COMPACT_ATOMS: atom_id res chain seq x y z
N PHE A 1 1.95 21.75 0.82
CA PHE A 1 1.43 20.75 -0.14
C PHE A 1 0.12 21.25 -0.72
N LEU A 2 -0.07 21.25 -2.05
CA LEU A 2 -1.27 21.78 -2.72
C LEU A 2 -1.72 23.16 -2.18
N ASN A 3 -0.80 24.12 -2.08
CA ASN A 3 -1.04 25.47 -1.53
C ASN A 3 -1.47 25.56 -0.05
N ALA A 4 -1.41 24.46 0.71
CA ALA A 4 -1.61 24.46 2.16
C ALA A 4 -0.28 24.19 2.90
N ASP A 5 -0.09 24.88 4.03
CA ASP A 5 0.98 24.53 4.97
C ASP A 5 0.60 23.27 5.75
N ILE A 6 1.54 22.32 5.81
CA ILE A 6 1.37 21.05 6.52
C ILE A 6 2.35 20.89 7.69
N THR A 7 3.13 21.95 7.99
CA THR A 7 4.04 21.99 9.12
C THR A 7 3.26 21.83 10.43
N HIS A 8 3.82 21.08 11.38
CA HIS A 8 3.19 20.73 12.67
C HIS A 8 1.91 19.87 12.59
N GLN A 9 1.45 19.46 11.41
CA GLN A 9 0.37 18.48 11.32
C GLN A 9 0.83 17.09 11.76
N SER A 10 -0.08 16.32 12.35
CA SER A 10 0.20 14.94 12.74
C SER A 10 0.34 14.04 11.50
N PRO A 11 1.10 12.92 11.58
CA PRO A 11 1.20 11.96 10.48
C PRO A 11 -0.16 11.45 9.99
N ARG A 12 -1.13 11.32 10.90
CA ARG A 12 -2.50 10.89 10.57
C ARG A 12 -3.22 11.90 9.68
N GLU A 13 -3.04 13.19 9.92
CA GLU A 13 -3.64 14.26 9.10
C GLU A 13 -2.97 14.30 7.73
N ILE A 14 -1.64 14.18 7.69
CA ILE A 14 -0.84 14.13 6.45
C ILE A 14 -1.28 12.96 5.54
N ILE A 15 -1.44 11.76 6.10
CA ILE A 15 -1.90 10.59 5.34
C ILE A 15 -3.33 10.79 4.80
N ARG A 16 -4.20 11.48 5.55
CA ARG A 16 -5.58 11.77 5.09
C ARG A 16 -5.62 12.74 3.91
N MET A 17 -4.58 13.56 3.73
CA MET A 17 -4.41 14.45 2.57
C MET A 17 -3.91 13.73 1.31
N GLY A 18 -3.72 12.42 1.37
CA GLY A 18 -3.28 11.61 0.22
C GLY A 18 -1.76 11.51 0.08
N VAL A 19 -1.01 11.95 1.08
CA VAL A 19 0.45 11.76 1.13
C VAL A 19 0.75 10.38 1.68
N SER A 20 1.62 9.62 1.01
CA SER A 20 2.10 8.32 1.45
C SER A 20 3.62 8.34 1.54
N LEU A 21 4.18 7.64 2.53
CA LEU A 21 5.62 7.49 2.69
C LEU A 21 6.04 6.10 2.20
N VAL A 22 6.98 6.07 1.27
CA VAL A 22 7.71 4.85 0.88
C VAL A 22 9.10 4.95 1.49
N PRO A 23 9.33 4.33 2.66
CA PRO A 23 10.63 4.39 3.32
C PRO A 23 11.68 3.62 2.53
N GLU A 24 12.95 4.03 2.67
CA GLU A 24 14.07 3.26 2.12
C GLU A 24 14.17 1.89 2.82
N GLY A 25 14.48 0.85 2.05
CA GLY A 25 14.61 -0.53 2.54
C GLY A 25 13.32 -1.35 2.55
N ARG A 26 13.36 -2.51 3.22
CA ARG A 26 12.30 -3.53 3.14
C ARG A 26 11.36 -3.45 4.33
N GLN A 27 10.44 -2.48 4.33
CA GLN A 27 9.41 -2.34 5.38
C GLN A 27 8.11 -3.09 5.06
N LEU A 28 8.19 -4.21 4.32
CA LEU A 28 7.06 -5.13 4.21
C LEU A 28 6.84 -5.80 5.57
N PHE A 29 5.58 -6.07 5.89
CA PHE A 29 5.23 -6.94 7.02
C PHE A 29 5.61 -8.37 6.64
N ALA A 30 6.84 -8.76 6.99
CA ALA A 30 7.46 -9.99 6.54
C ALA A 30 6.63 -11.27 6.80
N PRO A 31 5.90 -11.42 7.92
CA PRO A 31 5.07 -12.61 8.16
C PRO A 31 3.79 -12.68 7.32
N LEU A 32 3.39 -11.56 6.70
CA LEU A 32 2.16 -11.47 5.93
C LEU A 32 2.40 -11.81 4.47
N THR A 33 1.37 -12.27 3.79
CA THR A 33 1.39 -12.52 2.35
C THR A 33 1.49 -11.21 1.56
N VAL A 34 1.84 -11.32 0.28
CA VAL A 34 1.81 -10.18 -0.66
C VAL A 34 0.43 -9.52 -0.68
N MET A 35 -0.65 -10.32 -0.78
CA MET A 35 -2.01 -9.79 -0.78
C MET A 35 -2.35 -9.05 0.51
N GLU A 36 -1.95 -9.58 1.67
CA GLU A 36 -2.20 -8.93 2.96
C GLU A 36 -1.41 -7.61 3.09
N ASN A 37 -0.16 -7.55 2.61
CA ASN A 37 0.61 -6.31 2.56
C ASN A 37 -0.07 -5.25 1.68
N LEU A 38 -0.52 -5.62 0.48
CA LEU A 38 -1.24 -4.70 -0.42
C LEU A 38 -2.57 -4.24 0.21
N THR A 39 -3.27 -5.13 0.89
CA THR A 39 -4.53 -4.81 1.59
C THR A 39 -4.30 -3.85 2.75
N LEU A 40 -3.22 -4.04 3.52
CA LEU A 40 -2.83 -3.13 4.60
C LEU A 40 -2.49 -1.73 4.08
N GLY A 41 -1.80 -1.63 2.93
CA GLY A 41 -1.56 -0.35 2.26
C GLY A 41 -2.85 0.40 1.93
N ALA A 42 -3.94 -0.32 1.64
CA ALA A 42 -5.25 0.25 1.36
C ALA A 42 -6.12 0.53 2.60
N TYR A 43 -5.63 0.31 3.83
CA TYR A 43 -6.44 0.33 5.06
C TYR A 43 -7.26 1.61 5.26
N GLN A 44 -6.68 2.78 4.97
CA GLN A 44 -7.39 4.06 5.10
C GLN A 44 -8.58 4.19 4.14
N ARG A 45 -8.47 3.59 2.95
CA ARG A 45 -9.55 3.56 1.94
C ARG A 45 -10.56 2.45 2.24
N TYR A 46 -10.10 1.34 2.82
CA TYR A 46 -10.96 0.26 3.29
C TYR A 46 -11.96 0.74 4.36
N ARG A 47 -11.52 1.65 5.24
CA ARG A 47 -12.38 2.31 6.24
C ARG A 47 -13.41 3.28 5.66
N ARG A 48 -13.24 3.76 4.42
CA ARG A 48 -14.15 4.73 3.77
C ARG A 48 -15.17 4.07 2.84
N GLU A 49 -15.40 2.76 3.00
CA GLU A 49 -16.36 1.96 2.22
C GLU A 49 -16.07 1.86 0.71
N GLU A 50 -14.84 2.18 0.27
CA GLU A 50 -14.42 2.14 -1.14
C GLU A 50 -14.02 0.73 -1.63
N LYS A 51 -14.72 -0.33 -1.18
CA LYS A 51 -14.33 -1.73 -1.45
C LYS A 51 -14.23 -2.06 -2.95
N SER A 52 -15.14 -1.54 -3.77
CA SER A 52 -15.12 -1.75 -5.23
C SER A 52 -13.91 -1.08 -5.89
N LYS A 53 -13.52 0.11 -5.43
CA LYS A 53 -12.33 0.82 -5.94
C LYS A 53 -11.04 0.10 -5.57
N ILE A 54 -10.95 -0.44 -4.35
CA ILE A 54 -9.79 -1.24 -3.92
C ILE A 54 -9.58 -2.44 -4.84
N LYS A 55 -10.66 -3.13 -5.23
CA LYS A 55 -10.55 -4.25 -6.18
C LYS A 55 -10.00 -3.79 -7.53
N SER A 56 -10.53 -2.69 -8.09
CA SER A 56 -10.04 -2.12 -9.34
C SER A 56 -8.58 -1.67 -9.26
N ASP A 57 -8.17 -1.11 -8.13
CA ASP A 57 -6.79 -0.69 -7.89
C ASP A 57 -5.85 -1.89 -7.80
N LEU A 58 -6.27 -2.97 -7.12
CA LEU A 58 -5.52 -4.24 -7.08
C LEU A 58 -5.36 -4.85 -8.47
N ASP A 59 -6.42 -4.84 -9.28
CA ASP A 59 -6.35 -5.32 -10.66
C ASP A 59 -5.33 -4.49 -11.47
N THR A 60 -5.35 -3.16 -11.32
CA THR A 60 -4.37 -2.25 -11.95
C THR A 60 -2.94 -2.50 -11.46
N ILE A 61 -2.75 -2.77 -10.16
CA ILE A 61 -1.44 -3.12 -9.59
C ILE A 61 -0.94 -4.43 -10.19
N PHE A 62 -1.79 -5.44 -10.30
CA PHE A 62 -1.43 -6.73 -10.88
C PHE A 62 -1.16 -6.69 -12.38
N GLU A 63 -1.80 -5.78 -13.12
CA GLU A 63 -1.45 -5.53 -14.52
C GLU A 63 -0.05 -4.91 -14.65
N ARG A 64 0.31 -3.99 -13.74
CA ARG A 64 1.64 -3.33 -13.74
C ARG A 64 2.74 -4.23 -13.20
N PHE A 65 2.43 -5.05 -12.20
CA PHE A 65 3.35 -5.95 -11.53
C PHE A 65 2.80 -7.38 -11.53
N PRO A 66 2.83 -8.10 -12.68
CA PRO A 66 2.27 -9.44 -12.80
C PRO A 66 2.83 -10.44 -11.78
N VAL A 67 4.12 -10.29 -11.43
CA VAL A 67 4.80 -11.11 -10.41
C VAL A 67 4.10 -11.09 -9.05
N LEU A 68 3.49 -9.95 -8.66
CA LEU A 68 2.73 -9.84 -7.41
C LEU A 68 1.43 -10.65 -7.46
N LYS A 69 0.83 -10.79 -8.64
CA LYS A 69 -0.39 -11.60 -8.85
C LYS A 69 -0.09 -13.08 -8.72
N GLU A 70 0.98 -13.54 -9.36
CA GLU A 70 1.46 -14.92 -9.31
C GLU A 70 1.81 -15.31 -7.87
N ARG A 71 2.43 -14.39 -7.12
CA ARG A 71 2.90 -14.60 -5.76
C ARG A 71 1.98 -14.05 -4.69
N ARG A 72 0.71 -13.75 -5.00
CA ARG A 72 -0.22 -13.09 -4.07
C ARG A 72 -0.37 -13.81 -2.72
N SER A 73 -0.23 -15.13 -2.71
CA SER A 73 -0.33 -16.00 -1.53
C SER A 73 1.01 -16.32 -0.88
N GLN A 74 2.12 -15.86 -1.45
CA GLN A 74 3.46 -16.04 -0.91
C GLN A 74 3.69 -15.06 0.23
N VAL A 75 4.41 -15.50 1.27
CA VAL A 75 4.85 -14.67 2.40
C VAL A 75 5.85 -13.62 1.91
N ALA A 76 5.55 -12.35 2.16
CA ALA A 76 6.29 -11.21 1.62
C ALA A 76 7.76 -11.17 2.05
N GLY A 77 8.09 -11.73 3.23
CA GLY A 77 9.46 -11.87 3.71
C GLY A 77 10.36 -12.78 2.84
N THR A 78 9.76 -13.61 1.97
CA THR A 78 10.50 -14.54 1.10
C THR A 78 10.78 -14.00 -0.31
N LEU A 79 10.30 -12.80 -0.64
CA LEU A 79 10.63 -12.12 -1.90
C LEU A 79 12.11 -11.72 -1.94
N SER A 80 12.67 -11.48 -3.13
CA SER A 80 13.98 -10.84 -3.25
C SER A 80 13.85 -9.31 -3.03
N GLY A 81 14.96 -8.59 -2.83
CA GLY A 81 14.91 -7.15 -2.53
C GLY A 81 14.43 -6.24 -3.68
N GLY A 82 14.28 -6.78 -4.89
CA GLY A 82 13.80 -6.06 -6.08
C GLY A 82 12.37 -6.44 -6.49
N GLU A 83 11.68 -7.27 -5.69
CA GLU A 83 10.30 -7.71 -5.88
C GLU A 83 9.39 -7.10 -4.82
#